data_AF-A0A5K7XLW4-F1
#
_entry.id   AF-A0A5K7XLW4-F1
#
_cell.length_a   1.000
_cell.length_b   1.000
_cell.length_c   1.000
_cell.angle_alpha   90.00
_cell.angle_beta   90.00
_cell.angle_gamma   90.00
#
_symmetry.space_group_name_H-M   'P 1'
#
loop_
_entity.id
_entity.type
_entity.pdbx_description
1 polymer ?
#
loop_
_entity_poly.entity_id
_entity_poly.type
_entity_poly.pdbx_seq_one_letter_code
_entity_poly.pdbx_strand_id
1 'polypeptide(L)'
;MNAAVAAYAVPRIFAELPYTHSWLKICQHAERLDRAEITEFDTNVEGTWLRFFYRDYIFSIGERGARVQLTVNDADCPTDVMLEVNEHFAALLAPHLRHC
;
A
#
# COMPACT_ATOMS: atom_id res chain seq x y z
N MET A 1 -11.38 -9.90 32.86
CA MET A 1 -11.39 -10.35 31.45
C MET A 1 -11.52 -9.10 30.60
N ASN A 2 -10.39 -8.56 30.12
CA ASN A 2 -10.40 -7.36 29.30
C ASN A 2 -10.62 -7.77 27.84
N ALA A 3 -11.79 -7.44 27.31
CA ALA A 3 -12.00 -7.39 25.88
C ALA A 3 -11.13 -6.24 25.34
N ALA A 4 -9.96 -6.58 24.80
CA ALA A 4 -9.28 -5.68 23.88
C ALA A 4 -10.13 -5.67 22.61
N VAL A 5 -11.11 -4.77 22.57
CA VAL A 5 -11.67 -4.32 21.30
C VAL A 5 -10.49 -3.65 20.61
N ALA A 6 -9.84 -4.36 19.68
CA ALA A 6 -8.89 -3.75 18.76
C ALA A 6 -9.63 -2.54 18.17
N ALA A 7 -9.21 -1.34 18.56
CA ALA A 7 -9.70 -0.14 17.92
C ALA A 7 -9.36 -0.34 16.44
N TYR A 8 -10.37 -0.54 15.60
CA TYR A 8 -10.18 -0.53 14.15
C TYR A 8 -9.77 0.91 13.81
N ALA A 9 -8.47 1.19 13.87
CA ALA A 9 -7.92 2.43 13.36
C ALA A 9 -8.35 2.52 11.90
N VAL A 10 -9.05 3.60 11.55
CA VAL A 10 -9.45 3.82 10.17
C VAL A 10 -8.18 3.96 9.35
N PRO A 11 -7.95 3.13 8.32
CA PRO A 11 -6.76 3.23 7.48
C PRO A 11 -6.63 4.63 6.89
N ARG A 12 -5.43 5.20 6.97
CA ARG A 12 -5.16 6.50 6.37
C ARG A 12 -4.77 6.31 4.91
N ILE A 13 -5.53 6.92 4.01
CA ILE A 13 -5.17 7.04 2.59
C ILE A 13 -4.10 8.11 2.46
N PHE A 14 -2.99 7.80 1.80
CA PHE A 14 -1.90 8.77 1.58
C PHE A 14 -1.51 8.97 0.11
N ALA A 15 -1.89 8.06 -0.79
CA ALA A 15 -1.66 8.23 -2.22
C ALA A 15 -2.69 7.48 -3.08
N GLU A 16 -2.88 7.97 -4.30
CA GLU A 16 -3.61 7.27 -5.35
C GLU A 16 -2.85 7.32 -6.66
N LEU A 17 -2.55 6.14 -7.22
CA LEU A 17 -1.75 6.02 -8.43
C LEU A 17 -2.59 5.41 -9.57
N PRO A 18 -2.28 5.69 -10.84
CA PRO A 18 -2.91 5.03 -11.97
C PRO A 18 -2.73 3.50 -11.90
N TYR A 19 -3.76 2.73 -12.21
CA TYR A 19 -3.66 1.27 -12.28
C TYR A 19 -3.17 0.86 -13.70
N THR A 20 -1.86 0.93 -13.92
CA THR A 20 -1.23 0.76 -15.26
C THR A 20 -0.59 -0.60 -15.50
N HIS A 21 -0.47 -1.43 -14.46
CA HIS A 21 0.24 -2.70 -14.49
C HIS A 21 -0.55 -3.78 -13.74
N SER A 22 -0.40 -5.05 -14.10
CA SER A 22 -1.10 -6.15 -13.45
C SER A 22 -0.70 -6.32 -11.97
N TRP A 23 -1.60 -6.92 -11.18
CA TRP A 23 -1.32 -7.28 -9.78
C TRP A 23 -0.06 -8.13 -9.60
N LEU A 24 0.21 -9.08 -10.51
CA LEU A 24 1.46 -9.83 -10.48
C LEU A 24 2.70 -8.92 -10.52
N LYS A 25 2.70 -7.89 -11.37
CA LYS A 25 3.80 -6.91 -11.43
C LYS A 25 3.84 -6.02 -10.19
N ILE A 26 2.69 -5.66 -9.63
CA ILE A 26 2.61 -4.89 -8.38
C ILE A 26 3.21 -5.68 -7.22
N CYS A 27 2.86 -6.98 -7.07
CA CYS A 27 3.42 -7.86 -6.04
C CYS A 27 4.93 -8.02 -6.21
N GLN A 28 5.41 -8.37 -7.41
CA GLN A 28 6.84 -8.47 -7.72
C GLN A 28 7.61 -7.17 -7.46
N HIS A 29 6.95 -6.03 -7.62
CA HIS A 29 7.54 -4.73 -7.32
C HIS A 29 7.56 -4.44 -5.82
N ALA A 30 6.51 -4.80 -5.09
CA ALA A 30 6.47 -4.70 -3.63
C ALA A 30 7.57 -5.55 -2.98
N GLU A 31 7.85 -6.75 -3.49
CA GLU A 31 8.98 -7.60 -3.03
C GLU A 31 10.36 -6.95 -3.19
N ARG A 32 10.49 -5.90 -4.02
CA ARG A 32 11.74 -5.15 -4.21
C ARG A 32 11.89 -3.96 -3.28
N LEU A 33 10.86 -3.65 -2.50
CA LEU A 33 10.98 -2.64 -1.45
C LEU A 33 11.81 -3.26 -0.32
N ASP A 34 13.00 -2.71 -0.05
CA ASP A 34 13.94 -3.30 0.91
C ASP A 34 13.28 -3.49 2.28
N ARG A 35 13.36 -4.70 2.86
CA ARG A 35 12.72 -5.08 4.14
C ARG A 35 11.19 -5.03 4.15
N ALA A 36 10.53 -4.94 3.00
CA ALA A 36 9.09 -5.16 2.93
C ALA A 36 8.78 -6.65 2.99
N GLU A 37 7.74 -7.02 3.73
CA GLU A 37 7.23 -8.39 3.81
C GLU A 37 5.77 -8.39 3.37
N ILE A 38 5.46 -9.07 2.26
CA ILE A 38 4.07 -9.28 1.84
C ILE A 38 3.40 -10.23 2.82
N THR A 39 2.34 -9.77 3.46
CA THR A 39 1.58 -10.57 4.44
C THR A 39 0.31 -11.16 3.88
N GLU A 40 -0.29 -10.51 2.88
CA GLU A 40 -1.57 -10.92 2.33
C GLU A 40 -1.71 -10.43 0.88
N PHE A 41 -2.26 -11.27 0.02
CA PHE A 41 -2.73 -10.91 -1.29
C PHE A 41 -4.06 -11.61 -1.53
N ASP A 42 -5.12 -10.86 -1.79
CA ASP A 42 -6.47 -11.38 -2.00
C ASP A 42 -7.15 -10.71 -3.20
N THR A 43 -7.93 -11.51 -3.92
CA THR A 43 -8.76 -11.11 -5.06
C THR A 43 -10.14 -11.69 -4.82
N ASN A 44 -11.13 -10.81 -4.65
CA ASN A 44 -12.51 -11.20 -4.47
C ASN A 44 -13.48 -10.25 -5.22
N VAL A 45 -14.78 -10.35 -4.90
CA VAL A 45 -15.83 -9.52 -5.53
C VAL A 45 -15.74 -8.03 -5.20
N GLU A 46 -15.09 -7.66 -4.11
CA GLU A 46 -14.90 -6.28 -3.66
C GLU A 46 -13.67 -5.62 -4.30
N GLY A 47 -12.77 -6.43 -4.85
CA GLY A 47 -11.59 -5.97 -5.58
C GLY A 47 -10.39 -6.86 -5.31
N THR A 48 -9.23 -6.34 -5.66
CA THR A 48 -7.94 -6.96 -5.32
C THR A 48 -7.14 -6.03 -4.45
N TRP A 49 -6.43 -6.59 -3.48
CA TRP A 49 -5.49 -5.84 -2.65
C TRP A 49 -4.28 -6.67 -2.25
N LEU A 50 -3.24 -5.95 -1.88
CA LEU A 50 -2.00 -6.47 -1.34
C LEU A 50 -1.73 -5.75 -0.01
N ARG A 51 -1.39 -6.50 1.03
CA ARG A 51 -0.94 -6.00 2.33
C ARG A 51 0.50 -6.41 2.58
N PHE A 52 1.29 -5.50 3.12
CA PHE A 52 2.69 -5.75 3.45
C PHE A 52 3.12 -4.96 4.69
N PHE A 53 4.08 -5.52 5.44
CA PHE A 53 4.80 -4.82 6.48
C PHE A 53 5.97 -4.05 5.88
N TYR A 54 6.21 -2.83 6.36
CA TYR A 54 7.39 -2.04 6.04
C TYR A 54 7.72 -1.11 7.21
N ARG A 55 8.94 -1.16 7.73
CA ARG A 55 9.44 -0.35 8.86
C ARG A 55 8.45 -0.26 10.04
N ASP A 56 7.96 -1.41 10.50
CA ASP A 56 7.01 -1.58 11.62
C ASP A 56 5.56 -1.14 11.36
N TYR A 57 5.23 -0.71 10.13
CA TYR A 57 3.87 -0.33 9.74
C TYR A 57 3.25 -1.29 8.74
N ILE A 58 1.92 -1.41 8.80
CA ILE A 58 1.12 -2.20 7.85
C ILE A 58 0.60 -1.27 6.75
N PHE A 59 1.03 -1.54 5.53
CA PHE A 59 0.56 -0.86 4.34
C PHE A 59 -0.39 -1.74 3.54
N SER A 60 -1.27 -1.12 2.77
CA SER A 60 -2.05 -1.81 1.75
C SER A 60 -2.11 -1.01 0.46
N ILE A 61 -2.14 -1.73 -0.66
CA ILE A 61 -2.43 -1.22 -1.98
C ILE A 61 -3.66 -1.96 -2.50
N GLY A 62 -4.73 -1.23 -2.80
CA GLY A 62 -6.02 -1.79 -3.18
C GLY A 62 -6.55 -1.18 -4.47
N GLU A 63 -7.37 -1.93 -5.20
CA GLU A 63 -8.06 -1.43 -6.39
C GLU A 63 -9.07 -0.33 -6.05
N ARG A 64 -9.09 0.75 -6.84
CA ARG A 64 -10.09 1.82 -6.78
C ARG A 64 -10.42 2.28 -8.20
N GLY A 65 -11.23 1.49 -8.91
CA GLY A 65 -11.60 1.76 -10.30
C GLY A 65 -10.37 1.77 -11.22
N ALA A 66 -10.12 2.87 -11.94
CA ALA A 66 -8.96 3.02 -12.81
C ALA A 66 -7.65 3.36 -12.07
N ARG A 67 -7.66 3.32 -10.73
CA ARG A 67 -6.54 3.67 -9.86
C ARG A 67 -6.29 2.55 -8.86
N VAL A 68 -5.14 2.61 -8.23
CA VAL A 68 -4.86 1.93 -6.97
C VAL A 68 -4.73 2.97 -5.86
N GLN A 69 -5.18 2.60 -4.67
CA GLN A 69 -5.11 3.43 -3.48
C GLN A 69 -4.10 2.83 -2.51
N LEU A 70 -3.22 3.68 -1.96
CA LEU A 70 -2.27 3.29 -0.93
C LEU A 70 -2.76 3.77 0.43
N THR A 71 -2.80 2.84 1.39
CA THR A 71 -3.23 3.08 2.77
C THR A 71 -2.22 2.58 3.77
N VAL A 72 -2.21 3.18 4.96
CA VAL A 72 -1.47 2.70 6.12
C VAL A 72 -2.43 2.52 7.30
N ASN A 73 -2.31 1.41 8.02
CA ASN A 73 -3.17 1.06 9.16
C ASN A 73 -2.60 1.60 10.49
N ASP A 74 -1.96 2.76 10.44
CA ASP A 74 -1.39 3.45 11.60
C ASP A 74 -1.42 4.96 11.35
N ALA A 75 -2.05 5.71 12.26
CA ALA A 75 -2.16 7.16 12.17
C ALA A 75 -0.84 7.87 12.47
N ASP A 76 0.03 7.24 13.26
CA ASP A 76 1.32 7.77 13.69
C ASP A 76 2.45 7.43 12.71
N CYS A 77 2.13 6.77 11.59
CA CYS A 77 3.10 6.49 10.54
C CYS A 77 3.78 7.79 10.05
N PRO A 78 5.11 7.89 10.15
CA PRO A 78 5.87 9.05 9.70
C PRO A 78 5.66 9.35 8.22
N THR A 79 5.71 10.63 7.87
CA THR A 79 5.45 11.09 6.49
C THR A 79 6.54 10.68 5.52
N ASP A 80 7.79 10.61 5.97
CA ASP A 80 8.93 10.10 5.20
C ASP A 80 8.76 8.61 4.85
N VAL A 81 8.29 7.78 5.78
CA VAL A 81 8.00 6.36 5.49
C VAL A 81 6.89 6.23 4.43
N MET A 82 5.80 6.99 4.56
CA MET A 82 4.74 7.01 3.52
C MET A 82 5.26 7.54 2.18
N LEU A 83 6.16 8.51 2.19
CA LEU A 83 6.77 9.06 0.98
C LEU A 83 7.64 8.02 0.28
N GLU A 84 8.48 7.28 1.00
CA GLU A 84 9.29 6.19 0.45
C GLU A 84 8.41 5.12 -0.23
N VAL A 85 7.33 4.69 0.44
CA VAL A 85 6.38 3.73 -0.12
C VAL A 85 5.71 4.32 -1.37
N ASN A 86 5.25 5.57 -1.31
CA ASN A 86 4.63 6.23 -2.46
C ASN A 86 5.59 6.33 -3.66
N GLU A 87 6.83 6.79 -3.43
CA GLU A 87 7.86 6.90 -4.47
C GLU A 87 8.19 5.55 -5.11
N HIS A 88 8.28 4.50 -4.29
CA HIS A 88 8.50 3.14 -4.76
C HIS A 88 7.40 2.68 -5.71
N PHE A 89 6.13 2.81 -5.34
CA PHE A 89 5.02 2.39 -6.22
C PHE A 89 4.79 3.35 -7.38
N ALA A 90 5.04 4.65 -7.21
CA ALA A 90 4.97 5.64 -8.29
C ALA A 90 6.02 5.35 -9.38
N ALA A 91 7.18 4.79 -9.03
CA ALA A 91 8.18 4.33 -9.99
C ALA A 91 7.64 3.32 -11.01
N LEU A 92 6.75 2.43 -10.58
CA LEU A 92 6.11 1.44 -11.44
C LEU A 92 4.88 2.03 -12.14
N LEU A 93 4.00 2.68 -11.36
CA LEU A 93 2.63 2.97 -11.78
C LEU A 93 2.45 4.35 -12.43
N ALA A 94 3.36 5.28 -12.14
CA ALA A 94 3.32 6.66 -12.61
C ALA A 94 4.73 7.19 -12.99
N PRO A 95 5.51 6.48 -13.83
CA PRO A 95 6.90 6.86 -14.11
C PRO A 95 7.07 8.26 -14.72
N HIS A 96 6.03 8.78 -15.37
CA HIS A 96 6.00 10.12 -15.98
C HIS A 96 5.59 11.24 -15.03
N LEU A 97 5.13 10.92 -13.81
CA LEU A 97 4.77 11.89 -12.78
C LEU A 97 5.90 12.15 -11.79
N ARG A 98 7.12 11.63 -12.06
CA ARG A 98 8.30 12.02 -11.30
C ARG A 98 8.55 13.51 -11.53
N HIS A 99 8.25 14.30 -10.51
CA HIS A 99 8.62 15.71 -10.48
C HIS A 99 10.15 15.80 -10.56
N CYS A 100 10.63 16.62 -11.51
CA CYS A 100 12.02 17.05 -11.61
C CYS A 100 12.49 17.74 -10.32
#